data_AF-A0AAN6RZ28-F1
#
_entry.id   AF-A0AAN6RZ28-F1
#
_cell.length_a   1.000
_cell.length_b   1.000
_cell.length_c   1.000
_cell.angle_alpha   90.00
_cell.angle_beta   90.00
_cell.angle_gamma   90.00
#
_symmetry.space_group_name_H-M   'P 1'
#
loop_
_entity.id
_entity.type
_entity.pdbx_description
1 polymer ?
#
loop_
_entity_poly.entity_id
_entity_poly.type
_entity_poly.pdbx_seq_one_letter_code
_entity_poly.pdbx_strand_id
1 'polypeptide(L)'
;WLPRLPAVREWLAPGAPPKTKKPEWTLPPEVNPAGWWEAHRPEGFKNIAWHHKYPYLKLPRQHLARWIGEKTGHWDFHSYHERFNHPPTAFTQCVCGEPNEKGHF
;
A
#
# COMPACT_ATOMS: atom_id res chain seq x y z
N TRP A 1 -16.93 -22.17 -19.17
CA TRP A 1 -16.52 -20.93 -18.46
C TRP A 1 -15.89 -21.34 -17.13
N LEU A 2 -14.71 -20.82 -16.77
CA LEU A 2 -14.01 -21.15 -15.52
C LEU A 2 -13.84 -19.88 -14.68
N PRO A 3 -14.35 -19.83 -13.43
CA PRO A 3 -14.23 -18.64 -12.59
C PRO A 3 -12.75 -18.29 -12.34
N ARG A 4 -12.40 -17.01 -12.47
CA ARG A 4 -11.05 -16.52 -12.16
C ARG A 4 -10.67 -16.73 -10.69
N LEU A 5 -11.66 -16.66 -9.79
CA LEU A 5 -11.44 -16.78 -8.35
C LEU A 5 -11.33 -18.26 -7.95
N PRO A 6 -10.19 -18.70 -7.39
CA PRO A 6 -9.98 -20.08 -6.98
C PRO A 6 -10.99 -20.57 -5.95
N ALA A 7 -11.44 -19.70 -5.04
CA ALA A 7 -12.44 -20.05 -4.02
C ALA A 7 -13.80 -20.45 -4.61
N VAL A 8 -14.19 -19.82 -5.72
CA VAL A 8 -15.44 -20.15 -6.44
C VAL A 8 -15.31 -21.48 -7.18
N ARG A 9 -14.11 -21.78 -7.70
CA ARG A 9 -13.82 -23.09 -8.30
C ARG A 9 -13.86 -24.22 -7.28
N GLU A 10 -13.33 -23.97 -6.08
CA GLU A 10 -13.31 -24.92 -4.96
C GLU A 10 -14.72 -25.21 -4.42
N TRP A 11 -15.57 -24.19 -4.32
CA TRP A 11 -16.97 -24.36 -3.95
C TRP A 11 -17.75 -25.22 -4.95
N LEU A 12 -17.41 -25.13 -6.24
CA LEU A 12 -18.03 -25.93 -7.31
C LEU A 12 -17.46 -27.37 -7.42
N ALA A 13 -16.38 -27.70 -6.71
CA ALA A 13 -15.72 -29.00 -6.77
C ALA A 13 -15.48 -29.59 -5.36
N PRO A 14 -16.53 -30.10 -4.70
CA PRO A 14 -16.41 -30.68 -3.37
C PRO A 14 -15.53 -31.94 -3.41
N GLY A 15 -14.32 -31.86 -2.84
CA GLY A 15 -13.34 -32.96 -2.81
C GLY A 15 -11.89 -32.54 -3.11
N ALA A 16 -11.65 -31.28 -3.49
CA ALA A 16 -10.28 -30.77 -3.63
C ALA A 16 -9.53 -30.84 -2.29
N PRO A 17 -8.26 -31.31 -2.26
CA PRO A 17 -7.48 -31.38 -1.03
C PRO A 17 -7.34 -29.97 -0.43
N PRO A 18 -7.35 -29.83 0.91
CA PRO A 18 -7.25 -28.53 1.55
C PRO A 18 -5.96 -27.85 1.10
N LYS A 19 -6.06 -26.58 0.69
CA LYS A 19 -4.88 -25.75 0.40
C LYS A 19 -3.97 -25.77 1.62
N THR A 20 -2.70 -26.11 1.41
CA THR A 20 -1.65 -25.85 2.40
C THR A 20 -1.74 -24.38 2.77
N LYS A 21 -1.77 -24.07 4.08
CA LYS A 21 -1.78 -22.68 4.55
C LYS A 21 -0.61 -21.99 3.85
N LYS A 22 -0.87 -20.87 3.17
CA LYS A 22 0.22 -20.01 2.68
C LYS A 22 1.15 -19.78 3.87
N PRO A 23 2.47 -19.91 3.70
CA PRO A 23 3.39 -19.67 4.80
C PRO A 23 3.05 -18.28 5.35
N GLU A 24 2.81 -18.23 6.66
CA GLU A 24 2.67 -16.96 7.34
C GLU A 24 3.97 -16.20 7.09
N TRP A 25 3.87 -15.03 6.46
CA TRP A 25 5.04 -14.22 6.14
C TRP A 25 5.56 -13.62 7.46
N THR A 26 6.32 -14.42 8.19
CA THR A 26 7.07 -13.97 9.36
C THR A 26 8.42 -13.45 8.87
N LEU A 27 8.79 -12.23 9.27
CA LEU A 27 10.16 -11.76 9.07
C LEU A 27 11.12 -12.79 9.68
N PRO A 28 12.28 -13.06 9.06
CA PRO A 28 13.27 -13.95 9.64
C PRO A 28 13.58 -13.50 11.08
N PRO A 29 13.74 -14.41 12.05
CA PRO A 29 13.92 -14.08 13.46
C PRO A 29 15.15 -13.20 13.73
N GLU A 30 16.09 -13.15 12.79
CA GLU A 30 17.31 -12.35 12.80
C GLU A 30 17.07 -10.87 12.41
N VAL A 31 15.96 -10.58 11.72
CA VAL A 31 15.65 -9.22 11.26
C VAL A 31 14.95 -8.50 12.40
N ASN A 32 15.70 -7.73 13.19
CA ASN A 32 15.12 -6.74 14.09
C ASN A 32 14.29 -5.75 13.25
N PRO A 33 12.94 -5.81 13.28
CA PRO A 33 12.11 -5.00 12.39
C PRO A 33 12.28 -3.51 12.66
N ALA A 34 12.52 -3.14 13.93
CA ALA A 34 12.83 -1.76 14.31
C ALA A 34 14.17 -1.31 13.75
N GLY A 35 15.19 -2.17 13.84
CA GLY A 35 16.52 -1.90 13.29
C GLY A 35 16.51 -1.76 11.76
N TRP A 36 15.77 -2.62 11.07
CA TRP A 36 15.60 -2.50 9.62
C TRP A 36 14.87 -1.21 9.25
N TRP A 37 13.79 -0.87 9.96
CA TRP A 37 13.01 0.35 9.74
C TRP A 37 13.87 1.60 9.91
N GLU A 38 14.63 1.72 11.00
CA GLU A 38 15.51 2.87 11.22
C GLU A 38 16.57 3.02 10.11
N ALA A 39 17.07 1.90 9.56
CA ALA A 39 18.05 1.92 8.47
C ALA A 39 17.45 2.23 7.08
N HIS A 40 16.18 1.93 6.84
CA HIS A 40 15.58 1.97 5.48
C HIS A 40 14.36 2.90 5.36
N ARG A 41 13.95 3.59 6.42
CA ARG A 41 12.74 4.43 6.40
C ARG A 41 12.86 5.56 5.35
N PRO A 42 11.81 5.78 4.54
CA PRO A 42 11.78 6.91 3.61
C PRO A 42 11.87 8.26 4.33
N GLU A 43 12.34 9.29 3.63
CA GLU A 43 12.49 10.66 4.16
C GLU A 43 11.24 11.16 4.89
N GLY A 44 10.06 10.96 4.28
CA GLY A 44 8.78 11.39 4.85
C GLY A 44 8.37 10.69 6.15
N PHE A 45 9.09 9.63 6.54
CA PHE A 45 8.87 8.84 7.75
C PHE A 45 9.99 8.99 8.78
N LYS A 46 10.99 9.87 8.58
CA LYS A 46 12.10 10.05 9.53
C LYS A 46 11.67 10.48 10.94
N ASN A 47 10.51 11.13 11.06
CA ASN A 47 9.98 11.53 12.37
C ASN A 47 9.01 10.49 12.94
N ILE A 48 8.95 9.29 12.35
CA ILE A 48 8.03 8.21 12.71
C ILE A 48 8.88 7.00 13.10
N ALA A 49 8.95 6.75 14.40
CA ALA A 49 9.63 5.58 14.96
C ALA A 49 8.99 4.26 14.48
N TRP A 50 9.54 3.13 14.92
CA TRP A 50 8.88 1.83 14.80
C TRP A 50 8.05 1.53 16.06
N HIS A 51 6.73 1.69 16.01
CA HIS A 51 5.84 1.34 17.13
C HIS A 51 4.50 0.74 16.71
N HIS A 52 3.96 -0.13 17.56
CA HIS A 52 2.65 -0.79 17.39
C HIS A 52 1.44 0.12 17.69
N LYS A 53 1.65 1.38 18.10
CA LYS A 53 0.61 2.28 18.62
C LYS A 53 0.44 3.55 17.76
N TYR A 54 0.38 3.39 16.45
CA TYR A 54 0.14 4.53 15.59
C TYR A 54 -1.36 4.82 15.43
N PRO A 55 -1.82 6.06 15.73
CA PRO A 55 -3.22 6.44 15.55
C PRO A 55 -3.62 6.38 14.07
N TYR A 56 -2.68 6.56 13.14
CA TYR A 56 -2.97 6.45 11.70
C TYR A 56 -3.35 5.03 11.27
N LEU A 57 -2.89 3.98 11.96
CA LEU A 57 -3.32 2.59 11.67
C LEU A 57 -4.78 2.34 12.06
N LYS A 58 -5.40 3.24 12.83
CA LYS A 58 -6.83 3.22 13.13
C LYS A 58 -7.67 3.91 12.05
N LEU A 59 -7.04 4.60 11.10
CA LEU A 59 -7.75 5.25 10.01
C LEU A 59 -8.43 4.17 9.14
N PRO A 60 -9.63 4.46 8.59
CA PRO A 60 -10.22 3.61 7.57
C PRO A 60 -9.23 3.40 6.42
N ARG A 61 -9.27 2.23 5.78
CA ARG A 61 -8.31 1.83 4.73
C ARG A 61 -8.06 2.91 3.67
N GLN A 62 -9.11 3.61 3.23
CA GLN A 62 -9.01 4.69 2.24
C GLN A 62 -8.17 5.87 2.75
N HIS A 63 -8.39 6.27 4.01
CA HIS A 63 -7.67 7.37 4.64
C HIS A 63 -6.22 6.98 4.95
N LEU A 64 -6.00 5.74 5.42
CA LEU A 64 -4.65 5.22 5.63
C LEU A 64 -3.87 5.16 4.31
N ALA A 65 -4.47 4.66 3.23
CA ALA A 65 -3.82 4.61 1.92
C ALA A 65 -3.45 6.02 1.42
N ARG A 66 -4.35 7.00 1.58
CA ARG A 66 -4.07 8.39 1.22
C ARG A 66 -2.94 8.99 2.05
N TRP A 67 -2.95 8.80 3.36
CA TRP A 67 -1.88 9.26 4.25
C TRP A 67 -0.51 8.66 3.90
N ILE A 68 -0.47 7.34 3.61
CA ILE A 68 0.76 6.68 3.15
C ILE A 68 1.23 7.28 1.83
N GLY A 69 0.31 7.47 0.88
CA GLY A 69 0.61 8.05 -0.43
C GLY A 69 1.19 9.45 -0.31
N GLU A 70 0.63 10.31 0.55
CA GLU A 70 1.13 11.65 0.82
C GLU A 70 2.53 11.67 1.45
N LYS A 71 2.75 10.82 2.46
CA LYS A 71 4.05 10.72 3.14
C LYS A 71 5.15 10.17 2.23
N THR A 72 4.83 9.18 1.40
CA THR A 72 5.79 8.58 0.47
C THR A 72 5.95 9.39 -0.83
N GLY A 73 4.94 10.17 -1.22
CA GLY A 73 4.83 10.70 -2.58
C GLY A 73 4.50 9.66 -3.64
N HIS A 74 3.81 8.59 -3.23
CA HIS A 74 3.43 7.48 -4.07
C HIS A 74 1.90 7.38 -4.14
N TRP A 75 1.23 8.49 -4.42
CA TRP A 75 -0.20 8.54 -4.71
C TRP A 75 -0.41 9.03 -6.14
N ASP A 76 -1.65 9.27 -6.51
CA ASP A 76 -2.06 9.85 -7.79
C ASP A 76 -1.71 11.35 -7.88
N PHE A 77 -0.47 11.71 -7.53
CA PHE A 77 0.04 13.07 -7.62
C PHE A 77 0.69 13.29 -8.99
N HIS A 78 0.58 14.52 -9.49
CA HIS A 78 1.20 14.95 -10.72
C HIS A 78 2.72 14.75 -10.67
N SER A 79 3.39 15.21 -9.61
CA SER A 79 4.82 14.98 -9.39
C SER A 79 5.26 13.50 -9.40
N TYR A 80 4.39 12.56 -9.00
CA TYR A 80 4.67 11.13 -9.11
C TYR A 80 4.63 10.67 -10.58
N HIS A 81 3.59 11.04 -11.32
CA HIS A 81 3.46 10.66 -12.73
C HIS A 81 4.54 11.27 -13.60
N GLU A 82 4.97 12.50 -13.32
CA GLU A 82 6.13 13.12 -13.97
C GLU A 82 7.41 12.33 -13.69
N ARG A 83 7.69 12.03 -12.41
CA ARG A 83 8.91 11.31 -12.01
C ARG A 83 9.04 9.93 -12.65
N PHE A 84 7.93 9.24 -12.84
CA PHE A 84 7.90 7.88 -13.40
C PHE A 84 7.46 7.83 -14.87
N ASN A 85 7.31 8.99 -15.52
CA ASN A 85 6.92 9.14 -16.92
C ASN A 85 5.65 8.34 -17.29
N HIS A 86 4.63 8.42 -16.44
CA HIS A 86 3.35 7.79 -16.68
C HIS A 86 2.52 8.57 -17.73
N PRO A 87 1.60 7.89 -18.44
CA PRO A 87 0.81 8.53 -19.49
C PRO A 87 -0.08 9.66 -18.95
N PRO A 88 -0.36 10.71 -19.76
CA PRO A 88 -1.07 11.92 -19.31
C PRO A 88 -2.52 11.70 -18.85
N THR A 89 -3.08 10.53 -19.15
CA THR A 89 -4.45 10.16 -18.78
C THR A 89 -4.60 9.76 -17.32
N ALA A 90 -3.52 9.70 -16.54
CA ALA A 90 -3.62 9.57 -15.10
C ALA A 90 -4.25 10.82 -14.47
N PHE A 91 -5.06 10.68 -13.41
CA PHE A 91 -5.81 11.78 -12.82
C PHE A 91 -4.86 12.74 -12.08
N THR A 92 -4.32 13.69 -12.83
CA THR A 92 -3.31 14.64 -12.34
C THR A 92 -3.90 15.94 -11.81
N GLN A 93 -5.22 16.10 -11.84
CA GLN A 93 -5.89 17.36 -11.50
C GLN A 93 -6.91 17.16 -10.38
N CYS A 94 -6.94 18.13 -9.47
CA CYS A 94 -7.94 18.24 -8.42
C CYS A 94 -9.26 18.77 -9.01
N VAL A 95 -10.36 18.62 -8.27
CA VAL A 95 -11.67 19.18 -8.62
C VAL A 95 -11.61 20.71 -8.79
N CYS A 96 -10.64 21.39 -8.16
CA CYS A 96 -10.41 22.83 -8.34
C CYS A 96 -9.65 23.19 -9.63
N GLY A 97 -9.15 22.21 -10.40
CA GLY A 97 -8.41 22.39 -11.65
C GLY A 97 -6.89 22.49 -11.50
N GLU A 98 -6.37 22.64 -10.28
CA GLU A 98 -4.93 22.64 -10.00
C GLU A 98 -4.34 21.21 -10.03
N PRO A 99 -3.02 21.05 -10.24
CA PRO A 99 -2.37 19.75 -10.16
C PRO A 99 -2.54 19.09 -8.79
N ASN A 100 -2.85 17.80 -8.79
CA ASN A 100 -2.85 16.98 -7.58
C ASN A 100 -1.41 16.88 -7.06
N GLU A 101 -1.13 17.52 -5.93
CA GLU A 101 0.18 17.50 -5.31
C GLU A 101 0.06 17.06 -3.85
N LYS A 102 1.20 16.81 -3.20
CA LYS A 102 1.18 16.55 -1.76
C LYS A 102 0.52 17.72 -1.02
N GLY A 103 -0.50 17.43 -0.21
CA GLY A 103 -1.28 18.45 0.50
C GLY A 103 -2.31 19.19 -0.34
N HIS A 104 -2.48 18.84 -1.63
CA HIS A 104 -3.44 19.48 -2.54
C HIS A 104 -4.16 18.46 -3.43
N PHE A 105 -5.45 18.26 -3.17
CA PHE A 105 -6.27 17.22 -3.81
C PHE A 105 -7.75 17.38 -3.53
#